data_AF-A0A497NU13-F1
#
_entry.id   AF-A0A497NU13-F1
#
_cell.length_a   1.000
_cell.length_b   1.000
_cell.length_c   1.000
_cell.angle_alpha   90.00
_cell.angle_beta   90.00
_cell.angle_gamma   90.00
#
_symmetry.space_group_name_H-M   'P 1'
#
loop_
_entity.id
_entity.type
_entity.pdbx_description
1 polymer ?
#
loop_
_entity_poly.entity_id
_entity_poly.type
_entity_poly.pdbx_seq_one_letter_code
_entity_poly.pdbx_strand_id
1 'polypeptide(L)'
;MGFISPAVAEGQVQSAENAFHNITVDVAYDMMTNGSYPNLVILDVRSQYEYYMGHLYGAVLIPYDELETRINELEEHKDDEIIVYCRSGYRSTIASEILANHSFTKVYNMLGGILAWMDAGYPVWTTFHHVTVDIVDGDVLLQIEPLLPPQPRCTSCAENRTCPSGNVTMNINSTVLEQDENRTVSLLTYEFNGTTFEMTITTTLLWSYNELTEQADRTARFTSTEITTQDGSWQFYSLRYTVHHAGYNFTTFTILAPLGSETYNSSFTIMNYMPANKSLMSLEFVKFNSSVTLSQHYAVLGKVAKEVGKLYEKSGDEVLAQLAKGYYKMKEEAKHLSKIVEDQLKEYDKEILQSNAILIDQTDSDSYPECPPGEEGDMICETMYGPGYCCVNGACQPCPPGGGGWSPECLWCLIECGIHVPMCAIACNDAMGVCLVTPPPAPTCLVAAAACIICIIANVACYSICAIPCGW
;
A
#
# COMPACT_ATOMS: atom_id res chain seq x y z
N MET A 1 -71.90 2.73 20.09
CA MET A 1 -71.67 4.16 19.74
C MET A 1 -70.17 4.39 19.89
N GLY A 2 -69.31 4.32 18.88
CA GLY A 2 -69.45 4.72 17.50
C GLY A 2 -68.80 6.10 17.32
N PHE A 3 -67.48 6.15 17.10
CA PHE A 3 -66.80 7.37 16.66
C PHE A 3 -65.71 7.05 15.61
N ILE A 4 -66.14 7.14 14.35
CA ILE A 4 -65.50 7.75 13.16
C ILE A 4 -63.97 7.62 12.99
N SER A 5 -63.55 6.74 12.06
CA SER A 5 -62.31 6.93 11.28
C SER A 5 -62.65 7.64 9.97
N PRO A 6 -61.89 8.66 9.53
CA PRO A 6 -62.02 9.18 8.16
C PRO A 6 -61.31 8.27 7.16
N ALA A 7 -61.86 8.24 5.97
CA ALA A 7 -61.49 7.41 4.84
C ALA A 7 -60.04 7.64 4.37
N VAL A 8 -59.40 6.53 4.00
CA VAL A 8 -58.19 6.48 3.18
C VAL A 8 -58.57 6.96 1.79
N ALA A 9 -57.98 8.06 1.34
CA ALA A 9 -58.01 8.46 -0.06
C ALA A 9 -57.03 7.59 -0.83
N GLU A 10 -57.55 6.77 -1.74
CA GLU A 10 -56.77 6.06 -2.76
C GLU A 10 -56.15 7.09 -3.71
N GLY A 11 -54.87 7.39 -3.48
CA GLY A 11 -54.01 8.09 -4.42
C GLY A 11 -53.07 7.08 -5.06
N GLN A 12 -53.21 6.89 -6.37
CA GLN A 12 -52.44 5.96 -7.19
C GLN A 12 -50.93 6.23 -7.06
N VAL A 13 -50.18 5.29 -6.48
CA VAL A 13 -48.73 5.23 -6.65
C VAL A 13 -48.49 4.53 -7.99
N GLN A 14 -48.30 5.34 -9.02
CA GLN A 14 -47.86 4.87 -10.33
C GLN A 14 -46.38 4.48 -10.18
N SER A 15 -46.08 3.18 -10.20
CA SER A 15 -44.71 2.65 -10.15
C SER A 15 -43.95 3.08 -11.41
N ALA A 16 -42.95 3.93 -11.25
CA ALA A 16 -41.95 4.14 -12.29
C ALA A 16 -41.22 2.80 -12.52
N GLU A 17 -41.22 2.31 -13.77
CA GLU A 17 -40.21 1.34 -14.19
C GLU A 17 -38.85 1.93 -13.85
N ASN A 18 -37.97 1.16 -13.21
CA ASN A 18 -36.68 1.66 -12.74
C ASN A 18 -35.94 2.36 -13.89
N ALA A 19 -35.43 3.57 -13.64
CA ALA A 19 -34.77 4.40 -14.65
C ALA A 19 -33.48 3.76 -15.24
N PHE A 20 -33.01 2.66 -14.63
CA PHE A 20 -31.87 1.85 -15.02
C PHE A 20 -32.10 0.39 -14.57
N HIS A 21 -31.28 -0.53 -15.08
CA HIS A 21 -31.35 -1.96 -14.77
C HIS A 21 -30.34 -2.33 -13.68
N ASN A 22 -30.73 -3.14 -12.69
CA ASN A 22 -29.79 -3.74 -11.76
C ASN A 22 -29.36 -5.11 -12.27
N ILE A 23 -28.05 -5.37 -12.32
CA ILE A 23 -27.48 -6.66 -12.73
C ILE A 23 -26.56 -7.23 -11.66
N THR A 24 -26.43 -8.55 -11.61
CA THR A 24 -25.42 -9.21 -10.77
C THR A 24 -24.05 -9.12 -11.42
N VAL A 25 -23.01 -9.38 -10.63
CA VAL A 25 -21.63 -9.44 -11.15
C VAL A 25 -21.44 -10.55 -12.19
N ASP A 26 -22.17 -11.66 -12.10
CA ASP A 26 -22.11 -12.73 -13.12
C ASP A 26 -22.67 -12.28 -14.46
N VAL A 27 -23.78 -11.52 -14.45
CA VAL A 27 -24.37 -10.96 -15.67
C VAL A 27 -23.43 -9.91 -16.25
N ALA A 28 -22.85 -9.04 -15.42
CA ALA A 28 -21.85 -8.07 -15.86
C ALA A 28 -20.65 -8.75 -16.52
N TYR A 29 -20.13 -9.82 -15.89
CA TYR A 29 -19.00 -10.58 -16.43
C TYR A 29 -19.33 -11.26 -17.76
N ASP A 30 -20.52 -11.85 -17.90
CA ASP A 30 -20.97 -12.43 -19.17
C ASP A 30 -21.08 -11.35 -20.25
N MET A 31 -21.72 -10.20 -19.96
CA MET A 31 -21.81 -9.07 -20.90
C MET A 31 -20.43 -8.60 -21.38
N MET A 32 -19.44 -8.56 -20.48
CA MET A 32 -18.07 -8.14 -20.80
C MET A 32 -17.28 -9.17 -21.62
N THR A 33 -17.59 -10.46 -21.52
CA THR A 33 -16.73 -11.52 -22.05
C THR A 33 -17.32 -12.33 -23.20
N ASN A 34 -18.65 -12.36 -23.34
CA ASN A 34 -19.32 -13.19 -24.34
C ASN A 34 -19.27 -12.60 -25.78
N GLY A 35 -18.81 -11.36 -25.94
CA GLY A 35 -18.64 -10.68 -27.23
C GLY A 35 -19.94 -10.17 -27.87
N SER A 36 -21.07 -10.21 -27.17
CA SER A 36 -22.38 -9.76 -27.66
C SER A 36 -22.54 -8.23 -27.61
N TYR A 37 -21.70 -7.54 -26.84
CA TYR A 37 -21.76 -6.10 -26.58
C TYR A 37 -20.43 -5.43 -26.99
N PRO A 38 -20.18 -5.24 -28.30
CA PRO A 38 -18.91 -4.72 -28.80
C PRO A 38 -18.62 -3.26 -28.41
N ASN A 39 -19.66 -2.49 -28.04
CA ASN A 39 -19.55 -1.09 -27.60
C ASN A 39 -19.82 -0.94 -26.10
N LEU A 40 -19.77 -2.02 -25.32
CA LEU A 40 -20.04 -1.97 -23.89
C LEU A 40 -19.11 -0.98 -23.19
N VAL A 41 -19.68 -0.01 -22.50
CA VAL A 41 -18.92 0.91 -21.63
C VAL A 41 -18.96 0.39 -20.21
N ILE A 42 -17.80 0.37 -19.58
CA ILE A 42 -17.67 0.05 -18.16
C ILE A 42 -17.31 1.36 -17.45
N LEU A 43 -18.19 1.86 -16.59
CA LEU A 43 -18.02 3.14 -15.90
C LEU A 43 -17.71 2.91 -14.42
N ASP A 44 -16.50 3.26 -14.02
CA ASP A 44 -16.10 3.34 -12.62
C ASP A 44 -16.40 4.73 -12.06
N VAL A 45 -17.28 4.79 -11.06
CA VAL A 45 -17.67 6.04 -10.41
C VAL A 45 -17.05 6.23 -9.03
N ARG A 46 -15.96 5.51 -8.74
CA ARG A 46 -15.13 5.70 -7.56
C ARG A 46 -14.19 6.90 -7.71
N SER A 47 -13.39 7.18 -6.68
CA SER A 47 -12.33 8.18 -6.80
C SER A 47 -11.18 7.69 -7.69
N GLN A 48 -10.41 8.63 -8.22
CA GLN A 48 -9.19 8.35 -8.98
C GLN A 48 -8.22 7.42 -8.24
N TYR A 49 -8.03 7.63 -6.94
CA TYR A 49 -7.19 6.77 -6.12
C TYR A 49 -7.70 5.32 -6.05
N GLU A 50 -9.01 5.12 -5.85
CA GLU A 50 -9.61 3.78 -5.85
C GLU A 50 -9.47 3.08 -7.21
N TYR A 51 -9.55 3.83 -8.31
CA TYR A 51 -9.36 3.32 -9.66
C TYR A 51 -7.92 2.87 -9.91
N TYR A 52 -6.92 3.68 -9.54
CA TYR A 52 -5.50 3.33 -9.72
C TYR A 52 -5.07 2.11 -8.90
N MET A 53 -5.65 1.92 -7.71
CA MET A 53 -5.39 0.74 -6.87
C MET A 53 -6.00 -0.53 -7.45
N GLY A 54 -7.02 -0.42 -8.30
CA GLY A 54 -7.50 -1.52 -9.10
C GLY A 54 -8.92 -1.31 -9.62
N HIS A 55 -9.17 -1.61 -10.88
CA HIS A 55 -10.44 -1.38 -11.58
C HIS A 55 -10.78 -2.52 -12.56
N LEU A 56 -12.02 -2.59 -13.04
CA LEU A 56 -12.39 -3.53 -14.11
C LEU A 56 -11.66 -3.17 -15.40
N TYR A 57 -11.19 -4.17 -16.16
CA TYR A 57 -10.46 -3.96 -17.41
C TYR A 57 -11.26 -3.07 -18.39
N GLY A 58 -10.60 -2.05 -18.95
CA GLY A 58 -11.21 -1.12 -19.90
C GLY A 58 -12.22 -0.15 -19.29
N ALA A 59 -12.32 -0.07 -17.95
CA ALA A 59 -13.21 0.88 -17.31
C ALA A 59 -12.82 2.33 -17.60
N VAL A 60 -13.80 3.17 -17.88
CA VAL A 60 -13.68 4.62 -17.93
C VAL A 60 -13.92 5.13 -16.51
N LEU A 61 -13.07 6.02 -16.02
CA LEU A 61 -13.22 6.64 -14.72
C LEU A 61 -13.91 8.00 -14.82
N ILE A 62 -15.06 8.12 -14.18
CA ILE A 62 -15.71 9.41 -13.92
C ILE A 62 -16.30 9.35 -12.50
N PRO A 63 -15.65 9.97 -11.50
CA PRO A 63 -16.15 9.97 -10.12
C PRO A 63 -17.61 10.43 -10.03
N TYR A 64 -18.41 9.79 -9.18
CA TYR A 64 -19.86 10.04 -9.15
C TYR A 64 -20.24 11.50 -8.87
N ASP A 65 -19.39 12.21 -8.14
CA ASP A 65 -19.51 13.62 -7.77
C ASP A 65 -19.08 14.59 -8.89
N GLU A 66 -18.37 14.10 -9.89
CA GLU A 66 -18.01 14.82 -11.12
C GLU A 66 -18.90 14.42 -12.31
N LEU A 67 -19.67 13.33 -12.21
CA LEU A 67 -20.38 12.73 -13.32
C LEU A 67 -21.34 13.69 -14.03
N GLU A 68 -22.06 14.52 -13.28
CA GLU A 68 -23.03 15.46 -13.86
C GLU A 68 -22.34 16.55 -14.69
N THR A 69 -21.17 17.04 -14.27
CA THR A 69 -20.41 18.07 -15.00
C THR A 69 -19.63 17.48 -16.17
N ARG A 70 -19.23 16.21 -16.07
CA ARG A 70 -18.47 15.46 -17.08
C ARG A 70 -19.34 14.58 -17.99
N ILE A 71 -20.67 14.69 -17.90
CA ILE A 71 -21.62 13.83 -18.63
C ILE A 71 -21.40 13.81 -20.15
N ASN A 72 -20.90 14.91 -20.71
CA ASN A 72 -20.62 15.04 -22.14
C ASN A 72 -19.53 14.09 -22.64
N GLU A 73 -18.64 13.62 -21.77
CA GLU A 73 -17.63 12.59 -22.10
C GLU A 73 -18.29 11.26 -22.50
N LEU A 74 -19.53 11.02 -22.08
CA LEU A 74 -20.29 9.81 -22.37
C LEU A 74 -21.34 10.00 -23.48
N GLU A 75 -21.49 11.20 -24.06
CA GLU A 75 -22.59 11.50 -24.98
C GLU A 75 -22.53 10.66 -26.27
N GLU A 76 -21.35 10.24 -26.71
CA GLU A 76 -21.21 9.31 -27.85
C GLU A 76 -21.70 7.88 -27.54
N HIS A 77 -21.81 7.53 -26.26
CA HIS A 77 -22.23 6.23 -25.76
C HIS A 77 -23.68 6.19 -25.27
N LYS A 78 -24.47 7.22 -25.61
CA LYS A 78 -25.84 7.37 -25.12
C LYS A 78 -26.78 6.21 -25.45
N ASP A 79 -26.53 5.57 -26.58
CA ASP A 79 -27.28 4.40 -27.09
C ASP A 79 -26.55 3.07 -26.87
N ASP A 80 -25.33 3.10 -26.31
CA ASP A 80 -24.55 1.91 -25.98
C ASP A 80 -24.93 1.39 -24.58
N GLU A 81 -24.67 0.10 -24.32
CA GLU A 81 -24.82 -0.46 -22.98
C GLU A 81 -23.74 0.10 -22.04
N ILE A 82 -24.14 0.62 -20.88
CA ILE A 82 -23.22 1.15 -19.86
C ILE A 82 -23.39 0.37 -18.56
N ILE A 83 -22.35 -0.36 -18.16
CA ILE A 83 -22.27 -0.96 -16.83
C ILE A 83 -21.64 0.06 -15.88
N VAL A 84 -22.37 0.44 -14.84
CA VAL A 84 -21.89 1.38 -13.82
C VAL A 84 -21.57 0.60 -12.55
N TYR A 85 -20.38 0.83 -12.00
CA TYR A 85 -20.01 0.23 -10.73
C TYR A 85 -19.27 1.21 -9.84
N CYS A 86 -19.29 0.91 -8.54
CA CYS A 86 -18.44 1.59 -7.57
C CYS A 86 -17.85 0.55 -6.61
N ARG A 87 -17.49 0.94 -5.39
CA ARG A 87 -16.95 -0.01 -4.41
C ARG A 87 -17.96 -1.11 -4.02
N SER A 88 -19.15 -0.71 -3.56
CA SER A 88 -20.13 -1.62 -2.94
C SER A 88 -21.55 -1.49 -3.51
N GLY A 89 -21.75 -0.72 -4.59
CA GLY A 89 -23.05 -0.51 -5.25
C GLY A 89 -23.81 0.77 -4.86
N TYR A 90 -23.40 1.49 -3.81
CA TYR A 90 -24.11 2.70 -3.36
C TYR A 90 -23.95 3.88 -4.33
N ARG A 91 -22.71 4.31 -4.59
CA ARG A 91 -22.41 5.41 -5.52
C ARG A 91 -22.85 5.12 -6.96
N SER A 92 -22.76 3.87 -7.40
CA SER A 92 -23.16 3.47 -8.75
C SER A 92 -24.67 3.53 -8.95
N THR A 93 -25.46 3.31 -7.89
CA THR A 93 -26.91 3.52 -7.94
C THR A 93 -27.23 5.00 -8.23
N ILE A 94 -26.60 5.93 -7.50
CA ILE A 94 -26.78 7.37 -7.71
C ILE A 94 -26.30 7.78 -9.11
N ALA A 95 -25.12 7.31 -9.52
CA ALA A 95 -24.61 7.58 -10.86
C ALA A 95 -25.52 7.06 -11.97
N SER A 96 -26.13 5.89 -11.79
CA SER A 96 -27.07 5.31 -12.76
C SER A 96 -28.34 6.16 -12.89
N GLU A 97 -28.83 6.76 -11.79
CA GLU A 97 -29.94 7.72 -11.82
C GLU A 97 -29.57 9.00 -12.57
N ILE A 98 -28.35 9.53 -12.36
CA ILE A 98 -27.84 10.69 -13.10
C ILE A 98 -27.82 10.40 -14.60
N LEU A 99 -27.23 9.28 -15.02
CA LEU A 99 -27.21 8.87 -16.44
C LEU A 99 -28.64 8.77 -17.01
N ALA A 100 -29.55 8.11 -16.30
CA ALA A 100 -30.92 7.97 -16.77
C ALA A 100 -31.63 9.33 -16.95
N ASN A 101 -31.43 10.28 -16.02
CA ASN A 101 -31.96 11.64 -16.13
C ASN A 101 -31.37 12.42 -17.32
N HIS A 102 -30.16 12.07 -17.75
CA HIS A 102 -29.51 12.60 -18.95
C HIS A 102 -29.82 11.81 -20.24
N SER A 103 -30.90 11.02 -20.21
CA SER A 103 -31.43 10.27 -21.36
C SER A 103 -30.54 9.13 -21.86
N PHE A 104 -29.68 8.58 -20.99
CA PHE A 104 -29.02 7.31 -21.26
C PHE A 104 -30.02 6.17 -21.01
N THR A 105 -30.29 5.36 -22.03
CA THR A 105 -31.41 4.40 -22.00
C THR A 105 -31.02 2.98 -21.62
N LYS A 106 -29.72 2.64 -21.70
CA LYS A 106 -29.20 1.29 -21.46
C LYS A 106 -28.19 1.26 -20.32
N VAL A 107 -28.61 1.75 -19.16
CA VAL A 107 -27.76 1.83 -17.95
C VAL A 107 -27.97 0.59 -17.08
N TYR A 108 -26.87 -0.07 -16.71
CA TYR A 108 -26.85 -1.26 -15.89
C TYR A 108 -26.01 -1.03 -14.63
N ASN A 109 -26.65 -0.89 -13.47
CA ASN A 109 -25.97 -0.81 -12.18
C ASN A 109 -25.51 -2.19 -11.72
N MET A 110 -24.20 -2.37 -11.54
CA MET A 110 -23.60 -3.62 -11.05
C MET A 110 -23.75 -3.72 -9.53
N LEU A 111 -24.65 -4.60 -9.08
CA LEU A 111 -24.94 -4.81 -7.67
C LEU A 111 -23.70 -5.32 -6.91
N GLY A 112 -23.47 -4.76 -5.72
CA GLY A 112 -22.32 -5.12 -4.88
C GLY A 112 -20.99 -4.50 -5.34
N GLY A 113 -20.95 -3.85 -6.51
CA GLY A 113 -19.77 -3.16 -7.02
C GLY A 113 -18.57 -4.08 -7.23
N ILE A 114 -17.37 -3.48 -7.24
CA ILE A 114 -16.11 -4.22 -7.42
C ILE A 114 -15.81 -5.20 -6.28
N LEU A 115 -16.37 -5.02 -5.08
CA LEU A 115 -16.20 -5.98 -3.98
C LEU A 115 -16.87 -7.32 -4.30
N ALA A 116 -18.12 -7.29 -4.78
CA ALA A 116 -18.81 -8.51 -5.19
C ALA A 116 -18.15 -9.13 -6.44
N TRP A 117 -17.59 -8.30 -7.33
CA TRP A 117 -16.84 -8.77 -8.49
C TRP A 117 -15.61 -9.59 -8.09
N MET A 118 -14.85 -9.11 -7.10
CA MET A 118 -13.69 -9.82 -6.56
C MET A 118 -14.08 -11.07 -5.78
N ASP A 119 -15.16 -11.03 -4.98
CA ASP A 119 -15.66 -12.20 -4.25
C ASP A 119 -16.09 -13.33 -5.20
N ALA A 120 -16.62 -12.97 -6.37
CA ALA A 120 -16.93 -13.92 -7.44
C ALA A 120 -15.67 -14.45 -8.19
N GLY A 121 -14.47 -13.96 -7.87
CA GLY A 121 -13.22 -14.39 -8.47
C GLY A 121 -12.95 -13.82 -9.87
N TYR A 122 -13.63 -12.74 -10.26
CA TYR A 122 -13.43 -12.10 -11.56
C TYR A 122 -12.18 -11.19 -11.59
N PRO A 123 -11.52 -11.05 -12.75
CA PRO A 123 -10.25 -10.34 -12.85
C PRO A 123 -10.42 -8.83 -12.63
N VAL A 124 -9.44 -8.24 -11.95
CA VAL A 124 -9.29 -6.79 -11.74
C VAL A 124 -7.97 -6.36 -12.36
N TRP A 125 -7.96 -5.24 -13.07
CA TRP A 125 -6.75 -4.57 -13.49
C TRP A 125 -6.14 -3.88 -12.29
N THR A 126 -5.02 -4.39 -11.77
CA THR A 126 -4.27 -3.79 -10.66
C THR A 126 -2.80 -4.16 -10.74
N THR A 127 -1.96 -3.34 -10.14
CA THR A 127 -0.55 -3.63 -9.89
C THR A 127 -0.24 -3.78 -8.39
N PHE A 128 -1.29 -3.93 -7.56
CA PHE A 128 -1.19 -4.05 -6.11
C PHE A 128 -1.92 -5.29 -5.59
N HIS A 129 -1.21 -6.16 -4.89
CA HIS A 129 -1.80 -7.34 -4.27
C HIS A 129 -1.39 -7.49 -2.82
N HIS A 130 -2.29 -8.13 -2.06
CA HIS A 130 -1.98 -8.74 -0.79
C HIS A 130 -1.78 -10.24 -1.00
N VAL A 131 -0.63 -10.74 -0.59
CA VAL A 131 -0.25 -12.14 -0.69
C VAL A 131 -0.16 -12.72 0.72
N THR A 132 -1.03 -13.67 1.02
CA THR A 132 -0.93 -14.46 2.25
C THR A 132 -0.20 -15.76 1.97
N VAL A 133 0.75 -16.10 2.84
CA VAL A 133 1.58 -17.29 2.77
C VAL A 133 1.27 -18.19 3.95
N ASP A 134 0.82 -19.42 3.65
CA ASP A 134 0.64 -20.50 4.62
C ASP A 134 1.56 -21.67 4.26
N ILE A 135 2.15 -22.31 5.27
CA ILE A 135 2.97 -23.51 5.09
C ILE A 135 2.29 -24.67 5.81
N VAL A 136 1.79 -25.64 5.04
CA VAL A 136 1.07 -26.81 5.56
C VAL A 136 1.82 -28.06 5.11
N ASP A 137 2.32 -28.85 6.06
CA ASP A 137 3.10 -30.08 5.78
C ASP A 137 4.29 -29.89 4.83
N GLY A 138 4.88 -28.68 4.82
CA GLY A 138 6.00 -28.31 3.95
C GLY A 138 5.60 -27.78 2.58
N ASP A 139 4.32 -27.84 2.23
CA ASP A 139 3.77 -27.21 1.04
C ASP A 139 3.45 -25.74 1.29
N VAL A 140 3.80 -24.89 0.32
CA VAL A 140 3.56 -23.44 0.38
C VAL A 140 2.27 -23.15 -0.35
N LEU A 141 1.25 -22.73 0.39
CA LEU A 141 -0.04 -22.28 -0.11
C LEU A 141 -0.03 -20.75 -0.18
N LEU A 142 -0.40 -20.22 -1.34
CA LEU A 142 -0.42 -18.78 -1.59
C LEU A 142 -1.85 -18.35 -1.91
N GLN A 143 -2.31 -17.31 -1.22
CA GLN A 143 -3.53 -16.57 -1.56
C GLN A 143 -3.11 -15.19 -2.04
N ILE A 144 -3.43 -14.85 -3.30
CA ILE A 144 -3.09 -13.57 -3.92
C ILE A 144 -4.39 -12.85 -4.22
N GLU A 145 -4.61 -11.72 -3.56
CA GLU A 145 -5.82 -10.94 -3.67
C GLU A 145 -5.48 -9.51 -4.12
N PRO A 146 -6.21 -8.92 -5.08
CA PRO A 146 -6.09 -7.51 -5.39
C PRO A 146 -6.23 -6.65 -4.14
N LEU A 147 -5.33 -5.72 -3.92
CA LEU A 147 -5.39 -4.80 -2.78
C LEU A 147 -6.29 -3.62 -3.13
N LEU A 148 -7.60 -3.76 -2.86
CA LEU A 148 -8.46 -2.58 -2.82
C LEU A 148 -8.26 -1.85 -1.51
N PRO A 149 -8.05 -0.52 -1.51
CA PRO A 149 -7.87 0.22 -0.28
C PRO A 149 -9.11 0.04 0.60
N PRO A 150 -8.93 -0.11 1.92
CA PRO A 150 -10.04 0.09 2.84
C PRO A 150 -10.56 1.51 2.61
N GLN A 151 -11.88 1.67 2.58
CA GLN A 151 -12.47 3.01 2.65
C GLN A 151 -11.92 3.67 3.92
N PRO A 152 -11.45 4.92 3.84
CA PRO A 152 -11.07 5.66 5.04
C PRO A 152 -12.31 5.82 5.91
N ARG A 153 -12.57 4.88 6.83
CA ARG A 153 -13.60 5.01 7.85
C ARG A 153 -13.06 5.87 8.98
N CYS A 154 -12.80 7.14 8.70
CA CYS A 154 -12.62 8.13 9.74
C CYS A 154 -14.00 8.65 10.17
N THR A 155 -14.79 7.82 10.88
CA THR A 155 -16.02 8.31 11.54
C THR A 155 -15.73 9.13 12.80
N SER A 156 -14.53 9.02 13.38
CA SER A 156 -14.17 9.71 14.63
C SER A 156 -13.80 11.18 14.47
N CYS A 157 -13.49 11.63 13.25
CA CYS A 157 -12.97 12.98 13.01
C CYS A 157 -14.08 13.96 12.62
N ALA A 158 -15.26 13.42 12.29
CA ALA A 158 -16.46 14.19 11.97
C ALA A 158 -17.08 14.87 13.20
N GLU A 159 -16.83 14.37 14.42
CA GLU A 159 -17.48 14.88 15.65
C GLU A 159 -16.56 15.74 16.52
N ASN A 160 -15.24 15.76 16.28
CA ASN A 160 -14.32 16.62 17.03
C ASN A 160 -13.27 17.26 16.10
N ARG A 161 -13.56 18.49 15.66
CA ARG A 161 -12.78 19.28 14.67
C ARG A 161 -11.44 19.81 15.20
N THR A 162 -10.70 19.01 15.94
CA THR A 162 -9.35 19.36 16.41
C THR A 162 -8.44 18.17 16.23
N CYS A 163 -8.09 17.85 14.98
CA CYS A 163 -6.77 17.29 14.73
C CYS A 163 -5.76 18.41 15.02
N PRO A 164 -4.74 18.20 15.87
CA PRO A 164 -3.69 19.20 16.05
C PRO A 164 -2.95 19.35 14.72
N SER A 165 -3.29 20.39 13.96
CA SER A 165 -2.63 20.81 12.73
C SER A 165 -1.32 21.53 13.05
N GLY A 166 -0.45 20.87 13.81
CA GLY A 166 0.92 21.28 14.00
C GLY A 166 1.78 20.57 12.97
N ASN A 167 2.39 21.31 12.04
CA ASN A 167 3.55 20.79 11.30
C ASN A 167 4.65 20.53 12.33
N VAL A 168 4.78 19.28 12.78
CA VAL A 168 5.91 18.88 13.59
C VAL A 168 7.09 18.71 12.64
N THR A 169 7.91 19.74 12.53
CA THR A 169 9.18 19.65 11.83
C THR A 169 10.18 18.96 12.76
N MET A 170 10.54 17.71 12.46
CA MET A 170 11.63 17.01 13.13
C MET A 170 12.94 17.29 12.37
N ASN A 171 13.84 18.05 12.96
CA ASN A 171 15.19 18.19 12.43
C ASN A 171 16.04 17.04 12.95
N ILE A 172 16.53 16.20 12.04
CA ILE A 172 17.37 15.04 12.35
C ILE A 172 18.77 15.29 11.80
N ASN A 173 19.77 15.31 12.68
CA ASN A 173 21.18 15.39 12.32
C ASN A 173 21.87 14.08 12.67
N SER A 174 22.69 13.56 11.76
CA SER A 174 23.54 12.39 11.99
C SER A 174 25.00 12.78 11.86
N THR A 175 25.81 12.45 12.87
CA THR A 175 27.26 12.67 12.87
C THR A 175 27.96 11.35 13.09
N VAL A 176 28.85 10.96 12.17
CA VAL A 176 29.71 9.78 12.36
C VAL A 176 30.76 10.13 13.41
N LEU A 177 30.76 9.40 14.53
CA LEU A 177 31.70 9.57 15.63
C LEU A 177 32.97 8.74 15.40
N GLU A 178 32.77 7.47 15.02
CA GLU A 178 33.85 6.51 14.79
C GLU A 178 33.50 5.64 13.58
N GLN A 179 34.51 5.33 12.77
CA GLN A 179 34.34 4.43 11.64
C GLN A 179 35.63 3.64 11.44
N ASP A 180 35.51 2.32 11.53
CA ASP A 180 36.53 1.36 11.12
C ASP A 180 36.00 0.50 9.96
N GLU A 181 36.77 -0.52 9.53
CA GLU A 181 36.39 -1.36 8.38
C GLU A 181 35.04 -2.08 8.56
N ASN A 182 34.70 -2.45 9.80
CA ASN A 182 33.55 -3.30 10.12
C ASN A 182 32.58 -2.65 11.11
N ARG A 183 32.88 -1.48 11.68
CA ARG A 183 32.05 -0.84 12.68
C ARG A 183 31.94 0.65 12.43
N THR A 184 30.72 1.15 12.46
CA THR A 184 30.39 2.57 12.38
C THR A 184 29.59 2.96 13.61
N VAL A 185 30.03 3.99 14.32
CA VAL A 185 29.31 4.60 15.43
C VAL A 185 28.86 5.97 14.99
N SER A 186 27.55 6.22 15.00
CA SER A 186 26.96 7.51 14.64
C SER A 186 26.13 8.06 15.79
N LEU A 187 26.24 9.36 16.03
CA LEU A 187 25.36 10.10 16.93
C LEU A 187 24.24 10.70 16.08
N LEU A 188 23.02 10.32 16.41
CA LEU A 188 21.82 10.91 15.85
C LEU A 188 21.19 11.84 16.88
N THR A 189 21.06 13.10 16.52
CA THR A 189 20.37 14.11 17.32
C THR A 189 19.11 14.54 16.60
N TYR A 190 17.99 14.55 17.31
CA TYR A 190 16.73 15.03 16.76
C TYR A 190 16.03 15.95 17.75
N GLU A 191 15.39 16.99 17.21
CA GLU A 191 14.64 17.96 18.01
C GLU A 191 13.15 17.75 17.83
N PHE A 192 12.43 17.60 18.95
CA PHE A 192 10.98 17.50 18.98
C PHE A 192 10.42 18.39 20.09
N ASN A 193 9.52 19.31 19.72
CA ASN A 193 8.92 20.31 20.64
C ASN A 193 9.95 21.08 21.49
N GLY A 194 11.09 21.47 20.91
CA GLY A 194 12.16 22.20 21.60
C GLY A 194 12.99 21.35 22.57
N THR A 195 12.76 20.04 22.61
CA THR A 195 13.58 19.08 23.36
C THR A 195 14.47 18.33 22.37
N THR A 196 15.78 18.36 22.61
CA THR A 196 16.75 17.58 21.84
C THR A 196 16.88 16.19 22.46
N PHE A 197 16.78 15.19 21.61
CA PHE A 197 17.01 13.80 21.94
C PHE A 197 18.27 13.34 21.21
N GLU A 198 19.05 12.49 21.88
CA GLU A 198 20.26 11.92 21.32
C GLU A 198 20.20 10.39 21.39
N MET A 199 20.66 9.75 20.33
CA MET A 199 20.86 8.31 20.29
C MET A 199 22.17 7.97 19.61
N THR A 200 22.87 6.98 20.14
CA THR A 200 24.07 6.43 19.51
C THR A 200 23.69 5.17 18.76
N ILE A 201 24.04 5.10 17.48
CA ILE A 201 23.83 3.94 16.63
C ILE A 201 25.18 3.32 16.31
N THR A 202 25.37 2.10 16.78
CA THR A 202 26.54 1.28 16.47
C THR A 202 26.13 0.22 15.47
N THR A 203 26.61 0.32 14.24
CA THR A 203 26.43 -0.71 13.20
C THR A 203 27.71 -1.51 13.07
N THR A 204 27.64 -2.83 13.20
CA THR A 204 28.76 -3.76 13.06
C THR A 204 28.48 -4.72 11.91
N LEU A 205 29.39 -4.81 10.94
CA LEU A 205 29.42 -5.80 9.88
C LEU A 205 29.82 -7.16 10.48
N LEU A 206 28.90 -8.10 10.41
CA LEU A 206 29.09 -9.46 10.91
C LEU A 206 29.57 -10.40 9.80
N TRP A 207 29.07 -10.17 8.58
CA TRP A 207 29.42 -10.99 7.43
C TRP A 207 29.19 -10.22 6.14
N SER A 208 29.97 -10.54 5.11
CA SER A 208 29.80 -9.98 3.77
C SER A 208 30.10 -11.01 2.70
N TYR A 209 29.50 -10.81 1.53
CA TYR A 209 29.64 -11.62 0.35
C TYR A 209 29.75 -10.72 -0.87
N ASN A 210 30.64 -11.09 -1.79
CA ASN A 210 30.78 -10.43 -3.07
C ASN A 210 30.98 -11.50 -4.14
N GLU A 211 30.24 -11.41 -5.24
CA GLU A 211 30.35 -12.26 -6.41
C GLU A 211 30.28 -11.39 -7.66
N LEU A 212 31.41 -11.29 -8.35
CA LEU A 212 31.50 -10.61 -9.63
C LEU A 212 31.49 -11.64 -10.76
N THR A 213 30.49 -11.56 -11.63
CA THR A 213 30.39 -12.35 -12.85
C THR A 213 30.42 -11.43 -14.08
N GLU A 214 30.54 -11.99 -15.28
CA GLU A 214 30.42 -11.20 -16.52
C GLU A 214 29.05 -10.53 -16.68
N GLN A 215 28.02 -11.04 -16.02
CA GLN A 215 26.63 -10.63 -16.20
C GLN A 215 26.13 -9.72 -15.06
N ALA A 216 26.63 -9.91 -13.85
CA ALA A 216 26.17 -9.17 -12.67
C ALA A 216 27.26 -9.08 -11.58
N ASP A 217 27.22 -7.98 -10.84
CA ASP A 217 27.92 -7.77 -9.58
C ASP A 217 26.92 -7.93 -8.43
N ARG A 218 27.14 -8.94 -7.58
CA ARG A 218 26.28 -9.27 -6.43
C ARG A 218 27.05 -9.04 -5.15
N THR A 219 26.44 -8.28 -4.24
CA THR A 219 27.01 -8.07 -2.91
C THR A 219 25.95 -8.29 -1.84
N ALA A 220 26.35 -8.88 -0.71
CA ALA A 220 25.50 -9.05 0.45
C ALA A 220 26.24 -8.61 1.71
N ARG A 221 25.54 -7.97 2.64
CA ARG A 221 26.09 -7.51 3.92
C ARG A 221 25.10 -7.82 5.03
N PHE A 222 25.56 -8.56 6.02
CA PHE A 222 24.83 -8.84 7.24
C PHE A 222 25.40 -8.01 8.38
N THR A 223 24.57 -7.18 9.00
CA THR A 223 24.99 -6.26 10.06
C THR A 223 24.15 -6.45 11.32
N SER A 224 24.77 -6.19 12.47
CA SER A 224 24.08 -5.93 13.72
C SER A 224 24.07 -4.43 13.98
N THR A 225 22.93 -3.88 14.32
CA THR A 225 22.79 -2.48 14.70
C THR A 225 22.26 -2.40 16.13
N GLU A 226 23.02 -1.73 16.99
CA GLU A 226 22.62 -1.38 18.36
C GLU A 226 22.30 0.12 18.42
N ILE A 227 21.09 0.44 18.88
CA ILE A 227 20.65 1.80 19.16
C ILE A 227 20.63 1.97 20.67
N THR A 228 21.39 2.95 21.18
CA THR A 228 21.45 3.26 22.61
C THR A 228 20.94 4.67 22.86
N THR A 229 19.95 4.79 23.74
CA THR A 229 19.44 6.06 24.27
C THR A 229 19.66 6.12 25.78
N GLN A 230 19.17 7.19 26.44
CA GLN A 230 19.20 7.29 27.89
C GLN A 230 18.29 6.24 28.58
N ASP A 231 17.26 5.76 27.89
CA ASP A 231 16.22 4.89 28.45
C ASP A 231 16.45 3.40 28.19
N GLY A 232 17.44 3.05 27.37
CA GLY A 232 17.79 1.66 27.08
C GLY A 232 18.59 1.50 25.79
N SER A 233 18.85 0.24 25.43
CA SER A 233 19.39 -0.12 24.13
C SER A 233 18.53 -1.17 23.45
N TRP A 234 18.50 -1.11 22.12
CA TRP A 234 17.81 -2.06 21.25
C TRP A 234 18.77 -2.56 20.19
N GLN A 235 18.70 -3.84 19.89
CA GLN A 235 19.49 -4.46 18.84
C GLN A 235 18.59 -5.04 17.78
N PHE A 236 18.96 -4.86 16.52
CA PHE A 236 18.36 -5.56 15.39
C PHE A 236 19.46 -5.97 14.42
N TYR A 237 19.14 -6.93 13.54
CA TYR A 237 20.03 -7.35 12.47
C TYR A 237 19.47 -6.90 11.14
N SER A 238 20.34 -6.69 10.16
CA SER A 238 19.89 -6.45 8.79
C SER A 238 20.70 -7.22 7.77
N LEU A 239 20.02 -7.73 6.74
CA LEU A 239 20.63 -8.32 5.57
C LEU A 239 20.30 -7.46 4.36
N ARG A 240 21.33 -6.81 3.80
CA ARG A 240 21.24 -6.12 2.51
C ARG A 240 21.86 -7.00 1.44
N TYR A 241 21.14 -7.20 0.34
CA TYR A 241 21.66 -7.85 -0.85
C TYR A 241 21.38 -6.98 -2.06
N THR A 242 22.39 -6.73 -2.87
CA THR A 242 22.32 -5.83 -4.03
C THR A 242 22.91 -6.52 -5.24
N VAL A 243 22.26 -6.33 -6.38
CA VAL A 243 22.64 -6.87 -7.67
C VAL A 243 22.65 -5.74 -8.68
N HIS A 244 23.81 -5.51 -9.27
CA HIS A 244 23.98 -4.61 -10.39
C HIS A 244 24.16 -5.45 -11.66
N HIS A 245 23.14 -5.46 -12.51
CA HIS A 245 23.15 -6.13 -13.81
C HIS A 245 23.01 -5.08 -14.91
N ALA A 246 23.55 -5.33 -16.10
CA ALA A 246 23.51 -4.39 -17.25
C ALA A 246 22.08 -3.98 -17.72
N GLY A 247 21.02 -4.55 -17.16
CA GLY A 247 19.63 -4.27 -17.56
C GLY A 247 18.67 -4.10 -16.38
N TYR A 248 19.13 -4.28 -15.14
CA TYR A 248 18.34 -4.03 -13.94
C TYR A 248 19.25 -3.89 -12.71
N ASN A 249 18.76 -3.14 -11.73
CA ASN A 249 19.23 -3.20 -10.36
C ASN A 249 18.22 -4.00 -9.54
N PHE A 250 18.71 -4.79 -8.59
CA PHE A 250 17.87 -5.49 -7.64
C PHE A 250 18.44 -5.30 -6.25
N THR A 251 17.59 -5.02 -5.27
CA THR A 251 17.98 -4.84 -3.88
C THR A 251 17.00 -5.56 -2.98
N THR A 252 17.51 -6.35 -2.04
CA THR A 252 16.73 -6.75 -0.87
C THR A 252 17.28 -6.08 0.38
N PHE A 253 16.37 -5.68 1.26
CA PHE A 253 16.72 -5.20 2.58
C PHE A 253 15.79 -5.85 3.59
N THR A 254 16.36 -6.66 4.47
CA THR A 254 15.62 -7.38 5.51
C THR A 254 16.08 -6.90 6.87
N ILE A 255 15.14 -6.54 7.74
CA ILE A 255 15.37 -6.26 9.16
C ILE A 255 14.86 -7.44 9.98
N LEU A 256 15.62 -7.82 11.02
CA LEU A 256 15.30 -8.91 11.94
C LEU A 256 15.34 -8.41 13.38
N ALA A 257 14.21 -8.53 14.07
CA ALA A 257 14.10 -8.20 15.50
C ALA A 257 14.31 -9.47 16.35
N PRO A 258 15.35 -9.56 17.18
CA PRO A 258 15.61 -10.76 17.99
C PRO A 258 14.58 -10.96 19.11
N LEU A 259 14.25 -12.22 19.42
CA LEU A 259 13.46 -12.65 20.59
C LEU A 259 14.30 -13.55 21.52
N GLY A 260 15.60 -13.27 21.62
CA GLY A 260 16.56 -14.08 22.37
C GLY A 260 17.73 -14.54 21.50
N SER A 261 18.43 -15.60 21.92
CA SER A 261 19.62 -16.09 21.20
C SER A 261 19.28 -16.94 19.98
N GLU A 262 18.15 -17.67 19.99
CA GLU A 262 17.85 -18.69 18.98
C GLU A 262 16.73 -18.32 17.99
N THR A 263 15.98 -17.24 18.24
CA THR A 263 14.79 -16.89 17.45
C THR A 263 14.66 -15.39 17.20
N TYR A 264 13.98 -15.05 16.10
CA TYR A 264 13.55 -13.69 15.78
C TYR A 264 12.06 -13.53 16.07
N ASN A 265 11.70 -12.43 16.73
CA ASN A 265 10.30 -12.08 16.98
C ASN A 265 9.60 -11.75 15.66
N SER A 266 10.25 -10.92 14.84
CA SER A 266 9.68 -10.47 13.58
C SER A 266 10.75 -10.15 12.53
N SER A 267 10.32 -10.17 11.26
CA SER A 267 11.10 -9.66 10.14
C SER A 267 10.25 -8.79 9.20
N PHE A 268 10.95 -7.85 8.55
CA PHE A 268 10.40 -7.06 7.46
C PHE A 268 11.39 -7.01 6.32
N THR A 269 10.95 -7.39 5.12
CA THR A 269 11.80 -7.45 3.92
C THR A 269 11.25 -6.58 2.81
N ILE A 270 12.08 -5.74 2.22
CA ILE A 270 11.76 -5.10 0.94
C ILE A 270 12.58 -5.80 -0.13
N MET A 271 11.92 -6.22 -1.20
CA MET A 271 12.52 -6.79 -2.41
C MET A 271 12.19 -5.87 -3.58
N ASN A 272 13.19 -5.13 -4.03
CA ASN A 272 13.03 -4.08 -5.02
C ASN A 272 13.75 -4.45 -6.32
N TYR A 273 13.03 -4.45 -7.43
CA TYR A 273 13.54 -4.64 -8.78
C TYR A 273 13.34 -3.36 -9.58
N MET A 274 14.43 -2.89 -10.19
CA MET A 274 14.48 -1.66 -10.98
C MET A 274 15.09 -1.97 -12.34
N PRO A 275 14.28 -2.20 -13.39
CA PRO A 275 14.79 -2.36 -14.75
C PRO A 275 15.21 -1.01 -15.34
N ALA A 276 16.19 -1.01 -16.26
CA ALA A 276 16.72 0.24 -16.83
C ALA A 276 15.72 1.04 -17.67
N ASN A 277 14.76 0.37 -18.34
CA ASN A 277 13.81 1.01 -19.26
C ASN A 277 12.39 0.48 -19.02
N LYS A 278 11.68 1.01 -18.03
CA LYS A 278 10.28 0.67 -17.77
C LYS A 278 9.55 1.82 -17.10
N SER A 279 8.29 2.03 -17.45
CA SER A 279 7.41 3.10 -16.95
C SER A 279 6.27 2.61 -16.04
N LEU A 280 6.18 1.30 -15.77
CA LEU A 280 5.12 0.70 -14.96
C LEU A 280 5.66 0.17 -13.63
N MET A 281 4.94 0.48 -12.54
CA MET A 281 5.23 0.04 -11.18
C MET A 281 4.20 -1.00 -10.70
N SER A 282 4.66 -1.95 -9.88
CA SER A 282 3.81 -2.83 -9.07
C SER A 282 4.35 -3.00 -7.64
N LEU A 283 3.45 -3.29 -6.71
CA LEU A 283 3.76 -3.42 -5.29
C LEU A 283 2.91 -4.52 -4.64
N GLU A 284 3.56 -5.55 -4.11
CA GLU A 284 2.89 -6.67 -3.43
C GLU A 284 3.24 -6.71 -1.95
N PHE A 285 2.23 -6.70 -1.10
CA PHE A 285 2.38 -6.92 0.33
C PHE A 285 2.30 -8.42 0.62
N VAL A 286 3.35 -8.99 1.22
CA VAL A 286 3.42 -10.41 1.54
C VAL A 286 3.38 -10.59 3.04
N LYS A 287 2.42 -11.37 3.54
CA LYS A 287 2.27 -11.72 4.94
C LYS A 287 2.45 -13.22 5.13
N PHE A 288 3.29 -13.61 6.08
CA PHE A 288 3.48 -15.00 6.46
C PHE A 288 2.63 -15.33 7.70
N ASN A 289 1.78 -16.34 7.58
CA ASN A 289 1.02 -16.90 8.71
C ASN A 289 1.75 -18.04 9.42
N SER A 290 2.88 -18.49 8.86
CA SER A 290 3.72 -19.57 9.40
C SER A 290 5.11 -19.03 9.71
N SER A 291 5.74 -19.57 10.76
CA SER A 291 7.14 -19.28 11.05
C SER A 291 8.05 -19.90 9.99
N VAL A 292 9.15 -19.21 9.69
CA VAL A 292 10.13 -19.63 8.68
C VAL A 292 11.53 -19.26 9.12
N THR A 293 12.54 -20.01 8.70
CA THR A 293 13.94 -19.55 8.81
C THR A 293 14.22 -18.43 7.80
N LEU A 294 15.37 -17.74 7.94
CA LEU A 294 15.75 -16.66 7.03
C LEU A 294 15.97 -17.17 5.59
N SER A 295 16.60 -18.33 5.42
CA SER A 295 16.77 -18.98 4.11
C SER A 295 15.43 -19.39 3.49
N GLN A 296 14.54 -19.98 4.30
CA GLN A 296 13.18 -20.36 3.89
C GLN A 296 12.35 -19.13 3.50
N HIS A 297 12.46 -18.02 4.24
CA HIS A 297 11.80 -16.76 3.93
C HIS A 297 12.11 -16.31 2.49
N TYR A 298 13.39 -16.23 2.10
CA TYR A 298 13.75 -15.85 0.73
C TYR A 298 13.34 -16.89 -0.31
N ALA A 299 13.40 -18.20 0.00
CA ALA A 299 12.92 -19.24 -0.90
C ALA A 299 11.42 -19.09 -1.19
N VAL A 300 10.64 -18.78 -0.16
CA VAL A 300 9.19 -18.56 -0.27
C VAL A 300 8.89 -17.25 -0.99
N LEU A 301 9.61 -16.15 -0.72
CA LEU A 301 9.48 -14.92 -1.51
C LEU A 301 9.77 -15.15 -3.00
N GLY A 302 10.72 -16.02 -3.33
CA GLY A 302 10.94 -16.45 -4.71
C GLY A 302 9.74 -17.18 -5.30
N LYS A 303 9.06 -18.04 -4.54
CA LYS A 303 7.81 -18.69 -4.98
C LYS A 303 6.68 -17.67 -5.17
N VAL A 304 6.53 -16.72 -4.23
CA VAL A 304 5.56 -15.63 -4.34
C VAL A 304 5.79 -14.83 -5.61
N ALA A 305 7.02 -14.38 -5.85
CA ALA A 305 7.37 -13.63 -7.06
C ALA A 305 6.99 -14.42 -8.32
N LYS A 306 7.29 -15.73 -8.37
CA LYS A 306 6.91 -16.58 -9.50
C LYS A 306 5.40 -16.61 -9.75
N GLU A 307 4.58 -16.80 -8.71
CA GLU A 307 3.13 -16.91 -8.88
C GLU A 307 2.49 -15.55 -9.23
N VAL A 308 2.98 -14.45 -8.66
CA VAL A 308 2.59 -13.09 -9.08
C VAL A 308 2.98 -12.83 -10.54
N GLY A 309 4.17 -13.23 -10.97
CA GLY A 309 4.59 -13.11 -12.37
C GLY A 309 3.64 -13.84 -13.34
N LYS A 310 3.18 -15.04 -12.97
CA LYS A 310 2.17 -15.77 -13.77
C LYS A 310 0.81 -15.09 -13.77
N LEU A 311 0.42 -14.45 -12.65
CA LEU A 311 -0.83 -13.71 -12.57
C LEU A 311 -0.84 -12.59 -13.60
N TYR A 312 0.23 -11.79 -13.66
CA TYR A 312 0.39 -10.73 -14.65
C TYR A 312 0.41 -11.27 -16.09
N GLU A 313 1.13 -12.36 -16.35
CA GLU A 313 1.18 -12.98 -17.69
C GLU A 313 -0.20 -13.50 -18.16
N LYS A 314 -1.05 -13.97 -17.23
CA LYS A 314 -2.39 -14.49 -17.53
C LYS A 314 -3.48 -13.43 -17.56
N SER A 315 -3.17 -12.18 -17.23
CA SER A 315 -4.15 -11.08 -17.16
C SER A 315 -4.86 -10.81 -18.49
N GLY A 316 -4.26 -11.18 -19.63
CA GLY A 316 -4.76 -10.84 -20.96
C GLY A 316 -4.46 -9.40 -21.39
N ASP A 317 -3.82 -8.62 -20.52
CA ASP A 317 -3.42 -7.23 -20.74
C ASP A 317 -1.93 -7.16 -21.11
N GLU A 318 -1.63 -6.57 -22.27
CA GLU A 318 -0.25 -6.45 -22.80
C GLU A 318 0.65 -5.53 -21.95
N VAL A 319 0.08 -4.61 -21.18
CA VAL A 319 0.79 -3.68 -20.28
C VAL A 319 1.18 -4.42 -18.99
N LEU A 320 0.22 -5.09 -18.34
CA LEU A 320 0.47 -5.87 -17.13
C LEU A 320 1.41 -7.06 -17.39
N ALA A 321 1.29 -7.73 -18.53
CA ALA A 321 2.17 -8.84 -18.90
C ALA A 321 3.67 -8.44 -18.92
N GLN A 322 3.99 -7.15 -19.06
CA GLN A 322 5.38 -6.65 -19.00
C GLN A 322 5.99 -6.75 -17.59
N LEU A 323 5.16 -6.76 -16.53
CA LEU A 323 5.59 -6.92 -15.14
C LEU A 323 6.14 -8.32 -14.88
N ALA A 324 5.60 -9.35 -15.54
CA ALA A 324 5.93 -10.76 -15.28
C ALA A 324 7.44 -11.04 -15.32
N LYS A 325 8.15 -10.41 -16.26
CA LYS A 325 9.61 -10.55 -16.41
C LYS A 325 10.37 -10.10 -15.17
N GLY A 326 9.98 -8.99 -14.53
CA GLY A 326 10.62 -8.48 -13.33
C GLY A 326 10.47 -9.43 -12.16
N TYR A 327 9.26 -9.94 -11.93
CA TYR A 327 8.98 -10.96 -10.92
C TYR A 327 9.74 -12.26 -11.14
N TYR A 328 9.91 -12.71 -12.38
CA TYR A 328 10.75 -13.87 -12.67
C TYR A 328 12.23 -13.62 -12.35
N LYS A 329 12.73 -12.38 -12.48
CA LYS A 329 14.08 -12.01 -12.04
C LYS A 329 14.19 -11.96 -10.53
N MET A 330 13.23 -11.35 -9.84
CA MET A 330 13.15 -11.36 -8.37
C MET A 330 13.20 -12.79 -7.82
N LYS A 331 12.44 -13.72 -8.43
CA LYS A 331 12.47 -15.14 -8.06
C LYS A 331 13.87 -15.74 -8.12
N GLU A 332 14.61 -15.53 -9.21
CA GLU A 332 15.95 -16.11 -9.36
C GLU A 332 16.93 -15.51 -8.33
N GLU A 333 16.88 -14.20 -8.10
CA GLU A 333 17.75 -13.53 -7.13
C GLU A 333 17.40 -13.90 -5.68
N ALA A 334 16.11 -14.03 -5.34
CA ALA A 334 15.67 -14.51 -4.03
C ALA A 334 16.11 -15.96 -3.76
N LYS A 335 16.07 -16.81 -4.79
CA LYS A 335 16.57 -18.19 -4.71
C LYS A 335 18.08 -18.23 -4.50
N HIS A 336 18.84 -17.35 -5.16
CA HIS A 336 20.29 -17.24 -4.96
C HIS A 336 20.62 -16.80 -3.53
N LEU A 337 19.95 -15.75 -3.04
CA LEU A 337 20.13 -15.26 -1.67
C LEU A 337 19.76 -16.30 -0.61
N SER A 338 18.65 -17.03 -0.81
CA SER A 338 18.23 -18.14 0.07
C SER A 338 19.36 -19.16 0.26
N LYS A 339 20.01 -19.57 -0.84
CA LYS A 339 21.12 -20.52 -0.79
C LYS A 339 22.36 -19.94 -0.10
N ILE A 340 22.68 -18.67 -0.34
CA ILE A 340 23.79 -17.99 0.34
C ILE A 340 23.56 -18.00 1.86
N VAL A 341 22.33 -17.73 2.31
CA VAL A 341 21.97 -17.76 3.73
C VAL A 341 22.16 -19.17 4.31
N GLU A 342 21.61 -20.18 3.63
CA GLU A 342 21.69 -21.59 4.04
C GLU A 342 23.15 -22.09 4.12
N ASP A 343 24.00 -21.71 3.16
CA ASP A 343 25.37 -22.20 3.06
C ASP A 343 26.34 -21.45 3.98
N GLN A 344 26.22 -20.12 4.08
CA GLN A 344 27.24 -19.23 4.67
C GLN A 344 26.80 -18.49 5.94
N LEU A 345 25.49 -18.32 6.18
CA LEU A 345 24.94 -17.60 7.34
C LEU A 345 24.18 -18.53 8.30
N LYS A 346 24.60 -19.80 8.42
CA LYS A 346 23.94 -20.80 9.27
C LYS A 346 23.72 -20.36 10.72
N GLU A 347 24.63 -19.57 11.28
CA GLU A 347 24.50 -19.03 12.64
C GLU A 347 23.33 -18.04 12.77
N TYR A 348 22.91 -17.39 11.69
CA TYR A 348 21.82 -16.41 11.66
C TYR A 348 20.57 -16.90 10.92
N ASP A 349 20.60 -18.11 10.36
CA ASP A 349 19.46 -18.77 9.73
C ASP A 349 18.49 -19.36 10.77
N LYS A 350 17.97 -18.48 11.62
CA LYS A 350 17.10 -18.79 12.75
C LYS A 350 15.63 -18.66 12.38
N GLU A 351 14.78 -19.29 13.17
CA GLU A 351 13.32 -19.18 13.04
C GLU A 351 12.85 -17.74 13.30
N ILE A 352 11.98 -17.25 12.41
CA ILE A 352 11.29 -15.97 12.46
C ILE A 352 9.82 -16.25 12.73
N LEU A 353 9.29 -15.78 13.86
CA LEU A 353 7.91 -16.06 14.24
C LEU A 353 6.89 -15.31 13.37
N GLN A 354 7.18 -14.06 13.03
CA GLN A 354 6.30 -13.21 12.22
C GLN A 354 7.08 -12.56 11.09
N SER A 355 6.72 -12.85 9.84
CA SER A 355 7.45 -12.31 8.69
C SER A 355 6.52 -11.56 7.75
N ASN A 356 6.96 -10.40 7.30
CA ASN A 356 6.28 -9.62 6.26
C ASN A 356 7.30 -9.18 5.21
N ALA A 357 6.83 -8.98 3.99
CA ALA A 357 7.65 -8.42 2.93
C ALA A 357 6.86 -7.51 2.00
N ILE A 358 7.58 -6.70 1.24
CA ILE A 358 7.06 -5.95 0.11
C ILE A 358 7.91 -6.30 -1.11
N LEU A 359 7.25 -6.74 -2.19
CA LEU A 359 7.89 -6.90 -3.50
C LEU A 359 7.52 -5.69 -4.36
N ILE A 360 8.52 -5.02 -4.91
CA ILE A 360 8.35 -3.79 -5.68
C ILE A 360 9.05 -3.98 -7.03
N ASP A 361 8.31 -3.89 -8.12
CA ASP A 361 8.87 -3.71 -9.46
C ASP A 361 8.60 -2.26 -9.82
N GLN A 362 9.61 -1.41 -9.71
CA GLN A 362 9.47 0.03 -9.92
C GLN A 362 10.30 0.50 -11.11
N THR A 363 9.87 1.61 -11.70
CA THR A 363 10.58 2.29 -12.78
C THR A 363 11.92 2.82 -12.28
N ASP A 364 12.88 3.01 -13.20
CA ASP A 364 14.09 3.75 -12.84
C ASP A 364 13.67 5.18 -12.46
N SER A 365 14.13 5.68 -11.32
CA SER A 365 13.74 7.01 -10.81
C SER A 365 14.14 8.14 -11.76
N ASP A 366 15.10 7.88 -12.65
CA ASP A 366 15.57 8.82 -13.68
C ASP A 366 14.68 8.81 -14.94
N SER A 367 13.74 7.86 -15.02
CA SER A 367 12.82 7.66 -16.14
C SER A 367 11.37 8.03 -15.83
N TYR A 368 11.13 8.68 -14.68
CA TYR A 368 9.88 9.39 -14.51
C TYR A 368 9.79 10.43 -15.64
N PRO A 369 8.73 10.41 -16.48
CA PRO A 369 8.48 11.55 -17.33
C PRO A 369 8.47 12.76 -16.41
N GLU A 370 9.20 13.82 -16.78
CA GLU A 370 9.04 15.12 -16.14
C GLU A 370 7.55 15.30 -15.92
N CYS A 371 7.12 15.42 -14.66
CA CYS A 371 5.69 15.51 -14.38
C CYS A 371 5.16 16.69 -15.21
N PRO A 372 4.12 16.48 -16.03
CA PRO A 372 3.65 17.53 -16.91
C PRO A 372 3.21 18.72 -16.06
N PRO A 373 3.63 19.95 -16.36
CA PRO A 373 3.31 21.10 -15.53
C PRO A 373 1.79 21.32 -15.47
N GLY A 374 1.22 21.33 -14.26
CA GLY A 374 -0.22 21.52 -14.01
C GLY A 374 -0.83 20.48 -13.06
N GLU A 375 -2.16 20.51 -12.89
CA GLU A 375 -2.92 19.64 -11.97
C GLU A 375 -2.71 18.13 -12.25
N GLU A 376 -2.51 17.74 -13.52
CA GLU A 376 -2.18 16.35 -13.88
C GLU A 376 -0.82 15.91 -13.32
N GLY A 377 0.18 16.80 -13.32
CA GLY A 377 1.49 16.51 -12.74
C GLY A 377 1.44 16.38 -11.23
N ASP A 378 0.70 17.25 -10.56
CA ASP A 378 0.50 17.19 -9.10
C ASP A 378 -0.18 15.88 -8.70
N MET A 379 -1.21 15.46 -9.45
CA MET A 379 -1.91 14.20 -9.22
C MET A 379 -1.02 12.96 -9.44
N ILE A 380 -0.13 12.98 -10.45
CA ILE A 380 0.89 11.93 -10.64
C ILE A 380 1.79 11.87 -9.41
N CYS A 381 2.22 13.02 -8.89
CA CYS A 381 3.07 13.10 -7.72
C CYS A 381 2.38 12.62 -6.43
N GLU A 382 1.11 12.96 -6.23
CA GLU A 382 0.34 12.44 -5.11
C GLU A 382 0.08 10.94 -5.20
N THR A 383 -0.11 10.41 -6.41
CA THR A 383 -0.30 8.97 -6.65
C THR A 383 0.98 8.19 -6.32
N MET A 384 2.15 8.74 -6.68
CA MET A 384 3.44 8.08 -6.50
C MET A 384 4.01 8.21 -5.09
N TYR A 385 3.82 9.36 -4.44
CA TYR A 385 4.48 9.69 -3.17
C TYR A 385 3.52 9.93 -2.01
N GLY A 386 2.22 9.83 -2.28
CA GLY A 386 1.17 10.15 -1.33
C GLY A 386 0.74 11.62 -1.36
N PRO A 387 -0.39 11.94 -0.73
CA PRO A 387 -0.96 13.29 -0.70
C PRO A 387 0.00 14.33 -0.12
N GLY A 388 0.02 15.53 -0.72
CA GLY A 388 0.95 16.61 -0.37
C GLY A 388 2.21 16.67 -1.23
N TYR A 389 2.27 15.93 -2.34
CA TYR A 389 3.33 16.01 -3.36
C TYR A 389 2.81 16.64 -4.64
N CYS A 390 3.43 17.73 -5.06
CA CYS A 390 3.10 18.48 -6.27
C CYS A 390 4.24 18.33 -7.29
N CYS A 391 3.90 18.44 -8.55
CA CYS A 391 4.83 18.63 -9.64
C CYS A 391 5.40 20.05 -9.62
N VAL A 392 6.63 20.17 -9.15
CA VAL A 392 7.37 21.43 -9.12
C VAL A 392 8.58 21.31 -10.03
N ASN A 393 8.60 22.11 -11.10
CA ASN A 393 9.66 22.12 -12.11
C ASN A 393 9.94 20.74 -12.74
N GLY A 394 8.90 19.96 -13.03
CA GLY A 394 9.03 18.65 -13.67
C GLY A 394 9.44 17.53 -12.72
N ALA A 395 9.52 17.78 -11.41
CA ALA A 395 9.77 16.77 -10.39
C ALA A 395 8.71 16.78 -9.29
N CYS A 396 8.42 15.62 -8.73
CA CYS A 396 7.54 15.51 -7.58
C CYS A 396 8.23 15.98 -6.31
N GLN A 397 7.68 17.02 -5.69
CA GLN A 397 8.21 17.65 -4.49
C GLN A 397 7.06 17.88 -3.49
N PRO A 398 7.33 18.00 -2.18
CA PRO A 398 6.30 18.42 -1.24
C PRO A 398 5.70 19.76 -1.70
N CYS A 399 4.38 19.86 -1.76
CA CYS A 399 3.69 21.05 -2.25
C CYS A 399 4.11 22.29 -1.42
N PRO A 400 4.55 23.38 -2.07
CA PRO A 400 4.90 24.60 -1.35
C PRO A 400 3.65 25.19 -0.67
N PRO A 401 3.78 25.68 0.58
CA PRO A 401 2.66 26.27 1.30
C PRO A 401 2.25 27.59 0.63
N GLY A 402 1.23 27.60 -0.24
CA GLY A 402 0.66 28.87 -0.74
C GLY A 402 -0.02 28.91 -2.12
N GLY A 403 -0.24 27.80 -2.83
CA GLY A 403 -1.03 27.80 -4.07
C GLY A 403 -2.44 27.26 -3.82
N GLY A 404 -3.45 28.13 -3.77
CA GLY A 404 -4.79 27.77 -3.31
C GLY A 404 -5.61 26.92 -4.29
N GLY A 405 -6.38 25.98 -3.73
CA GLY A 405 -7.47 25.27 -4.41
C GLY A 405 -7.94 24.04 -3.64
N TRP A 406 -8.96 24.22 -2.79
CA TRP A 406 -9.74 23.20 -2.06
C TRP A 406 -9.00 22.33 -1.02
N SER A 407 -9.46 22.41 0.22
CA SER A 407 -8.90 21.73 1.39
C SER A 407 -9.51 20.35 1.61
N PRO A 408 -8.68 19.30 1.81
CA PRO A 408 -9.07 18.08 2.49
C PRO A 408 -8.38 18.00 3.85
N GLU A 409 -8.90 18.75 4.83
CA GLU A 409 -8.51 18.70 6.25
C GLU A 409 -9.06 17.44 6.96
N CYS A 410 -8.98 16.26 6.34
CA CYS A 410 -9.40 14.99 6.96
C CYS A 410 -8.42 13.83 6.76
N LEU A 411 -7.19 14.10 6.32
CA LEU A 411 -6.21 13.04 6.07
C LEU A 411 -5.14 12.86 7.15
N TRP A 412 -5.18 13.64 8.24
CA TRP A 412 -4.31 13.39 9.40
C TRP A 412 -4.92 12.40 10.40
N CYS A 413 -6.21 12.12 10.25
CA CYS A 413 -6.95 11.23 11.13
C CYS A 413 -6.79 9.73 10.79
N LEU A 414 -6.00 9.43 9.75
CA LEU A 414 -5.80 8.08 9.21
C LEU A 414 -4.65 7.30 9.85
N ILE A 415 -3.88 7.89 10.78
CA ILE A 415 -2.70 7.21 11.34
C ILE A 415 -2.90 6.73 12.79
N GLU A 416 -3.89 7.24 13.55
CA GLU A 416 -4.03 6.88 14.98
C GLU A 416 -5.40 6.37 15.47
N CYS A 417 -6.41 6.16 14.62
CA CYS A 417 -7.73 5.75 15.11
C CYS A 417 -8.30 4.47 14.45
N GLY A 418 -7.91 3.31 15.00
CA GLY A 418 -8.89 2.26 15.32
C GLY A 418 -8.72 0.88 14.67
N ILE A 419 -7.92 0.00 15.29
CA ILE A 419 -8.32 -1.40 15.51
C ILE A 419 -8.20 -1.65 17.02
N HIS A 420 -9.28 -2.11 17.66
CA HIS A 420 -9.34 -2.29 19.12
C HIS A 420 -10.08 -3.59 19.46
N VAL A 421 -9.41 -4.53 20.15
CA VAL A 421 -9.92 -5.37 21.27
C VAL A 421 -8.72 -6.05 22.00
N PRO A 422 -8.83 -6.61 23.23
CA PRO A 422 -8.85 -5.96 24.56
C PRO A 422 -7.66 -6.37 25.46
N MET A 423 -6.91 -5.42 26.02
CA MET A 423 -6.15 -5.65 27.28
C MET A 423 -6.15 -4.47 28.27
N CYS A 424 -6.79 -3.34 27.96
CA CYS A 424 -6.91 -2.22 28.89
C CYS A 424 -8.35 -2.02 29.35
N ALA A 425 -8.85 -2.97 30.15
CA ALA A 425 -9.96 -2.72 31.05
C ALA A 425 -9.41 -2.69 32.47
N ILE A 426 -9.00 -1.51 32.95
CA ILE A 426 -9.05 -1.11 34.36
C ILE A 426 -9.03 0.43 34.41
N ALA A 427 -10.12 0.97 34.97
CA ALA A 427 -10.27 2.31 35.56
C ALA A 427 -10.34 3.54 34.62
N CYS A 428 -11.55 3.82 34.12
CA CYS A 428 -12.06 5.20 34.14
C CYS A 428 -13.29 5.22 35.07
N ASN A 429 -13.21 6.03 36.13
CA ASN A 429 -14.37 6.47 36.89
C ASN A 429 -14.47 8.00 36.75
N ASP A 430 -15.70 8.49 36.77
CA ASP A 430 -16.14 9.80 36.32
C ASP A 430 -15.47 11.03 36.96
N ALA A 431 -15.47 12.08 36.15
CA ALA A 431 -15.51 13.50 36.51
C ALA A 431 -14.22 14.19 36.98
N MET A 432 -14.04 15.40 36.40
CA MET A 432 -13.13 16.49 36.76
C MET A 432 -11.77 16.51 36.06
N GLY A 433 -11.70 17.32 34.99
CA GLY A 433 -10.49 17.58 34.23
C GLY A 433 -9.45 18.38 35.01
N VAL A 434 -8.25 17.78 35.13
CA VAL A 434 -6.95 18.44 35.28
C VAL A 434 -5.91 17.49 34.68
N CYS A 435 -5.20 17.90 33.62
CA CYS A 435 -4.06 17.15 33.10
C CYS A 435 -2.81 17.48 33.92
N LEU A 436 -2.36 16.54 34.75
CA LEU A 436 -0.99 16.49 35.26
C LEU A 436 -0.19 15.56 34.34
N VAL A 437 0.78 16.12 33.63
CA VAL A 437 1.76 15.37 32.86
C VAL A 437 2.72 14.68 33.83
N THR A 438 2.71 13.35 33.84
CA THR A 438 3.80 12.52 34.38
C THR A 438 4.22 11.54 33.28
N PRO A 439 5.49 11.10 33.24
CA PRO A 439 6.15 10.59 32.04
C PRO A 439 5.61 9.21 31.65
N PRO A 440 5.61 8.85 30.35
CA PRO A 440 5.07 7.57 29.92
C PRO A 440 6.02 6.42 30.32
N PRO A 441 5.51 5.35 30.96
CA PRO A 441 6.15 4.05 30.94
C PRO A 441 5.49 3.22 29.85
N ALA A 442 6.01 3.25 28.62
CA ALA A 442 5.67 2.23 27.62
C ALA A 442 6.72 2.16 26.48
N PRO A 443 7.38 1.00 26.26
CA PRO A 443 8.42 0.82 25.25
C PRO A 443 7.91 0.70 23.80
N THR A 444 6.62 0.88 23.52
CA THR A 444 5.99 0.63 22.20
C THR A 444 6.08 1.82 21.23
N CYS A 445 6.08 3.07 21.72
CA CYS A 445 6.21 4.26 20.86
C CYS A 445 7.65 4.52 20.37
N LEU A 446 8.66 4.04 21.11
CA LEU A 446 10.07 4.12 20.71
C LEU A 446 10.37 3.27 19.47
N VAL A 447 9.62 2.18 19.24
CA VAL A 447 9.82 1.26 18.11
C VAL A 447 9.37 1.85 16.78
N ALA A 448 8.30 2.67 16.76
CA ALA A 448 7.82 3.34 15.54
C ALA A 448 8.75 4.49 15.11
N ALA A 449 9.24 5.28 16.08
CA ALA A 449 10.27 6.28 15.83
C ALA A 449 11.59 5.62 15.38
N ALA A 450 11.97 4.49 16.00
CA ALA A 450 13.12 3.70 15.56
C ALA A 450 12.91 3.16 14.13
N ALA A 451 11.73 2.67 13.74
CA ALA A 451 11.48 2.17 12.38
C ALA A 451 11.65 3.25 11.30
N CYS A 452 11.11 4.45 11.50
CA CYS A 452 11.34 5.60 10.60
C CYS A 452 12.82 6.00 10.57
N ILE A 453 13.47 6.07 11.72
CA ILE A 453 14.90 6.40 11.84
C ILE A 453 15.77 5.31 11.16
N ILE A 454 15.43 4.03 11.28
CA ILE A 454 16.10 2.89 10.64
C ILE A 454 16.00 2.97 9.12
N CYS A 455 14.86 3.41 8.57
CA CYS A 455 14.68 3.61 7.12
C CYS A 455 15.54 4.76 6.59
N ILE A 456 15.61 5.87 7.34
CA ILE A 456 16.48 7.03 7.06
C ILE A 456 17.97 6.60 7.10
N ILE A 457 18.39 5.86 8.13
CA ILE A 457 19.78 5.39 8.29
C ILE A 457 20.16 4.37 7.22
N ALA A 458 19.22 3.52 6.78
CA ALA A 458 19.46 2.51 5.76
C ALA A 458 19.52 3.09 4.34
N ASN A 459 19.32 4.40 4.14
CA ASN A 459 19.27 5.00 2.80
C ASN A 459 18.25 4.28 1.89
N VAL A 460 17.16 3.79 2.48
CA VAL A 460 15.99 3.25 1.77
C VAL A 460 15.04 4.42 1.63
N ALA A 461 14.53 4.68 0.42
CA ALA A 461 13.61 5.78 0.18
C ALA A 461 12.44 5.71 1.20
N CYS A 462 12.37 6.69 2.11
CA CYS A 462 11.40 6.73 3.21
C CYS A 462 9.94 6.79 2.75
N TYR A 463 9.72 7.12 1.49
CA TYR A 463 8.42 7.41 0.91
C TYR A 463 7.43 6.26 1.00
N SER A 464 7.88 5.01 0.78
CA SER A 464 6.98 3.85 0.73
C SER A 464 6.67 3.27 2.12
N ILE A 465 7.40 3.68 3.16
CA ILE A 465 7.33 3.07 4.50
C ILE A 465 6.44 3.90 5.44
N CYS A 466 6.39 5.22 5.27
CA CYS A 466 5.51 6.11 6.03
C CYS A 466 4.02 6.00 5.63
N ALA A 467 3.69 5.28 4.55
CA ALA A 467 2.32 5.00 4.11
C ALA A 467 1.72 3.71 4.72
N ILE A 468 2.47 3.00 5.57
CA ILE A 468 2.01 1.78 6.23
C ILE A 468 1.14 2.19 7.44
N PRO A 469 -0.16 1.85 7.50
CA PRO A 469 -0.92 1.99 8.73
C PRO A 469 -0.22 1.13 9.79
N CYS A 470 0.09 1.70 10.96
CA CYS A 470 0.50 0.93 12.13
C CYS A 470 -0.66 0.01 12.54
N GLY A 471 -0.73 -1.16 11.94
CA GLY A 471 -1.65 -2.24 12.24
C GLY A 471 -0.86 -3.46 12.71
N TRP A 472 -0.53 -3.47 13.99
CA TRP A 472 -0.22 -4.67 14.76
C TRP A 472 -1.15 -4.72 15.97
#